data_AF-A0A9E2DC74-F1
#
_entry.id   AF-A0A9E2DC74-F1
#
_cell.length_a   1.000
_cell.length_b   1.000
_cell.length_c   1.000
_cell.angle_alpha   90.00
_cell.angle_beta   90.00
_cell.angle_gamma   90.00
#
_symmetry.space_group_name_H-M   'P 1'
#
loop_
_entity.id
_entity.type
_entity.pdbx_description
1 polymer ?
#
loop_
_entity_poly.entity_id
_entity_poly.type
_entity_poly.pdbx_seq_one_letter_code
_entity_poly.pdbx_strand_id
1 'polypeptide(L)'
;VRSNIAGAVFRAEKLMEDAVFDITNPNKIRAVIGAFIGNSVQFNSKDGSGYTFLADKVLKIDKINPLIAAALAKGFKKYAKLDDTRKGLMKEQLKKILATKGLSSNTYEITSQCYG
;
A
#
# COMPACT_ATOMS: atom_id res chain seq x y z
N VAL A 1 20.55 16.55 -2.49
CA VAL A 1 19.55 16.33 -3.57
C VAL A 1 18.42 15.46 -3.02
N ARG A 2 17.32 16.09 -2.58
CA ARG A 2 16.17 15.39 -1.99
C ARG A 2 15.41 14.71 -3.12
N SER A 3 15.48 13.37 -3.18
CA SER A 3 15.00 12.59 -4.32
C SER A 3 13.54 12.89 -4.65
N ASN A 4 13.37 13.19 -5.93
CA ASN A 4 12.19 13.60 -6.65
C ASN A 4 10.97 12.68 -6.41
N ILE A 5 9.79 13.30 -6.43
CA ILE A 5 8.46 12.79 -6.03
C ILE A 5 8.01 11.53 -6.83
N ALA A 6 8.68 11.20 -7.94
CA ALA A 6 8.41 10.01 -8.76
C ALA A 6 9.33 8.81 -8.46
N GLY A 7 10.47 9.01 -7.77
CA GLY A 7 11.52 8.00 -7.70
C GLY A 7 11.30 6.92 -6.65
N ALA A 8 10.48 7.14 -5.63
CA ALA A 8 10.31 6.17 -4.54
C ALA A 8 9.39 5.00 -4.94
N VAL A 9 8.26 5.29 -5.59
CA VAL A 9 7.38 4.25 -6.16
C VAL A 9 8.13 3.48 -7.24
N PHE A 10 8.77 4.18 -8.18
CA PHE A 10 9.55 3.55 -9.24
C PHE A 10 10.66 2.63 -8.70
N ARG A 11 11.39 3.06 -7.66
CA ARG A 11 12.41 2.21 -7.01
C ARG A 11 11.80 0.99 -6.32
N ALA A 12 10.67 1.16 -5.64
CA ALA A 12 9.97 0.04 -5.02
C ALA A 12 9.49 -0.97 -6.08
N GLU A 13 8.96 -0.48 -7.21
CA GLU A 13 8.58 -1.33 -8.34
C GLU A 13 9.77 -2.07 -8.94
N LYS A 14 10.88 -1.36 -9.20
CA LYS A 14 12.10 -1.99 -9.72
C LYS A 14 12.66 -3.06 -8.79
N LEU A 15 12.64 -2.82 -7.48
CA LEU A 15 13.05 -3.84 -6.50
C LEU A 15 12.12 -5.05 -6.47
N MET A 16 10.84 -4.88 -6.82
CA MET A 16 9.90 -5.99 -6.94
C MET A 16 10.04 -6.76 -8.26
N GLU A 17 10.65 -6.17 -9.28
CA GLU A 17 10.96 -6.80 -10.57
C GLU A 17 12.30 -7.56 -10.56
N ASP A 18 13.13 -7.36 -9.53
CA ASP A 18 14.42 -8.02 -9.41
C ASP A 18 14.26 -9.55 -9.31
N ALA A 19 15.16 -10.29 -9.95
CA ALA A 19 15.18 -11.76 -9.93
C ALA A 19 15.32 -12.33 -8.51
N VAL A 20 15.91 -11.57 -7.57
CA VAL A 20 15.97 -11.99 -6.16
C VAL A 20 14.70 -11.66 -5.37
N PHE A 21 13.74 -10.93 -5.94
CA PHE A 21 12.51 -10.60 -5.23
C PHE A 21 11.50 -11.75 -5.33
N ASP A 22 11.12 -12.26 -4.16
CA ASP A 22 10.12 -13.29 -4.03
C ASP A 22 8.89 -12.71 -3.33
N ILE A 23 7.81 -12.57 -4.09
CA ILE A 23 6.52 -12.05 -3.60
C ILE A 23 5.80 -13.03 -2.67
N THR A 24 6.26 -14.27 -2.52
CA THR A 24 5.74 -15.19 -1.51
C THR A 24 6.43 -15.03 -0.17
N ASN A 25 7.61 -14.39 -0.15
CA ASN A 25 8.41 -14.21 1.06
C ASN A 25 7.95 -12.95 1.84
N PRO A 26 7.38 -13.11 3.05
CA PRO A 26 6.90 -11.98 3.84
C PRO A 26 7.98 -10.96 4.20
N ASN A 27 9.22 -11.41 4.40
CA ASN A 27 10.32 -10.53 4.79
C ASN A 27 10.76 -9.65 3.63
N LYS A 28 10.81 -10.18 2.40
CA LYS A 28 11.13 -9.40 1.20
C LYS A 28 10.03 -8.39 0.89
N ILE A 29 8.76 -8.80 1.01
CA ILE A 29 7.62 -7.89 0.86
C ILE A 29 7.70 -6.73 1.87
N ARG A 30 7.92 -7.03 3.15
CA ARG A 30 8.02 -6.00 4.20
C ARG A 30 9.25 -5.11 4.01
N ALA A 31 10.38 -5.66 3.56
CA ALA A 31 11.60 -4.88 3.32
C ALA A 31 11.40 -3.83 2.22
N VAL A 32 10.66 -4.14 1.16
CA VAL A 32 10.43 -3.20 0.05
C VAL A 32 9.21 -2.31 0.32
N ILE A 33 8.03 -2.91 0.49
CA ILE A 33 6.77 -2.17 0.62
C ILE A 33 6.68 -1.51 2.00
N GLY A 34 7.10 -2.20 3.06
CA GLY A 34 7.10 -1.64 4.41
C GLY A 34 8.06 -0.45 4.53
N ALA A 35 9.25 -0.51 3.92
CA ALA A 35 10.16 0.63 3.88
C ALA A 35 9.57 1.81 3.09
N PHE A 36 8.85 1.55 1.99
CA PHE A 36 8.12 2.58 1.25
C PHE A 36 7.04 3.26 2.10
N ILE A 37 6.22 2.48 2.83
CA ILE A 37 5.21 3.02 3.77
C ILE A 37 5.88 3.84 4.89
N GLY A 38 7.04 3.40 5.37
CA GLY A 38 7.85 4.14 6.35
C GLY A 38 8.30 5.51 5.85
N ASN A 39 8.53 5.66 4.55
CA ASN A 39 8.84 6.94 3.92
C ASN A 39 7.58 7.82 3.77
N SER A 40 7.20 8.46 4.88
CA SER A 40 5.95 9.23 4.98
C SER A 40 5.85 10.39 3.97
N VAL A 41 6.97 10.96 3.52
CA VAL A 41 6.99 12.05 2.53
C VAL A 41 6.51 11.54 1.17
N GLN A 42 7.01 10.37 0.75
CA GLN A 42 6.71 9.78 -0.54
C GLN A 42 5.38 9.02 -0.52
N PHE A 43 5.10 8.31 0.58
CA PHE A 43 3.83 7.61 0.77
C PHE A 43 2.65 8.59 0.79
N ASN A 44 2.79 9.74 1.45
CA ASN A 44 1.78 10.79 1.51
C ASN A 44 2.02 11.91 0.49
N SER A 45 2.54 11.56 -0.69
CA SER A 45 2.65 12.51 -1.78
C SER A 45 1.28 13.11 -2.12
N LYS A 46 1.26 14.38 -2.51
CA LYS A 46 0.03 15.13 -2.80
C LYS A 46 -0.72 14.60 -4.03
N ASP A 47 -0.05 13.85 -4.88
CA ASP A 47 -0.62 13.21 -6.07
C ASP A 47 -1.31 11.87 -5.78
N GLY A 48 -1.21 11.34 -4.55
CA GLY A 48 -1.82 10.05 -4.17
C GLY A 48 -1.14 8.82 -4.80
N SER A 49 0.01 8.98 -5.43
CA SER A 49 0.77 7.90 -6.08
C SER A 49 1.12 6.78 -5.08
N GLY A 50 1.54 7.14 -3.87
CA GLY A 50 1.86 6.18 -2.82
C GLY A 50 0.65 5.37 -2.32
N TYR A 51 -0.53 5.97 -2.29
CA TYR A 51 -1.78 5.29 -1.90
C TYR A 51 -2.21 4.30 -2.98
N THR A 52 -2.17 4.73 -4.24
CA THR A 52 -2.48 3.88 -5.40
C THR A 52 -1.55 2.69 -5.47
N PHE A 53 -0.24 2.92 -5.32
CA PHE A 53 0.77 1.86 -5.28
C PHE A 53 0.47 0.84 -4.19
N LEU A 54 0.22 1.29 -2.95
CA LEU A 54 -0.07 0.37 -1.85
C LEU A 54 -1.35 -0.44 -2.11
N ALA A 55 -2.42 0.20 -2.60
CA ALA A 55 -3.68 -0.49 -2.88
C ALA A 55 -3.51 -1.58 -3.94
N ASP A 56 -2.83 -1.29 -5.03
CA ASP A 56 -2.59 -2.26 -6.09
C ASP A 56 -1.71 -3.42 -5.60
N LYS A 57 -0.71 -3.16 -4.74
CA LYS A 57 0.09 -4.24 -4.14
C LYS A 57 -0.70 -5.07 -3.12
N VAL A 58 -1.56 -4.45 -2.31
CA VAL A 58 -2.45 -5.17 -1.39
C VAL A 58 -3.33 -6.14 -2.17
N LEU A 59 -3.98 -5.70 -3.25
CA LEU A 59 -4.83 -6.56 -4.08
C LEU A 59 -4.06 -7.69 -4.77
N LYS A 60 -2.83 -7.43 -5.23
CA LYS A 60 -1.97 -8.48 -5.81
C LYS A 60 -1.54 -9.51 -4.77
N ILE A 61 -1.10 -9.05 -3.60
CA ILE A 61 -0.62 -9.92 -2.52
C ILE A 61 -1.78 -10.66 -1.87
N ASP A 62 -3.00 -10.10 -1.83
CA ASP A 62 -4.17 -10.75 -1.24
C ASP A 62 -4.48 -12.09 -1.91
N LYS A 63 -4.29 -12.17 -3.23
CA LYS A 63 -4.46 -13.41 -4.00
C LYS A 63 -3.44 -14.50 -3.68
N ILE A 64 -2.29 -14.12 -3.10
CA ILE A 64 -1.16 -15.02 -2.82
C ILE A 64 -1.11 -15.34 -1.34
N ASN A 65 -1.19 -14.30 -0.50
CA ASN A 65 -1.12 -14.38 0.94
C ASN A 65 -1.98 -13.27 1.59
N PRO A 66 -3.25 -13.58 1.89
CA PRO A 66 -4.18 -12.71 2.61
C PRO A 66 -3.64 -12.09 3.90
N LEU A 67 -2.85 -12.84 4.67
CA LEU A 67 -2.34 -12.37 5.97
C LEU A 67 -1.32 -11.25 5.80
N ILE A 68 -0.48 -11.33 4.76
CA ILE A 68 0.49 -10.26 4.46
C ILE A 68 -0.24 -9.05 3.87
N ALA A 69 -1.19 -9.26 2.96
CA ALA A 69 -1.99 -8.17 2.40
C ALA A 69 -2.71 -7.36 3.49
N ALA A 70 -3.35 -8.05 4.44
CA ALA A 70 -3.95 -7.43 5.61
C ALA A 70 -2.94 -6.65 6.47
N ALA A 71 -1.73 -7.19 6.65
CA ALA A 71 -0.66 -6.48 7.38
C ALA A 71 -0.20 -5.19 6.66
N LEU A 72 -0.11 -5.21 5.33
CA LEU A 72 0.21 -4.01 4.52
C LEU A 72 -0.93 -3.00 4.51
N ALA A 73 -2.18 -3.45 4.48
CA ALA A 73 -3.37 -2.60 4.56
C ALA A 73 -3.40 -1.76 5.85
N LYS A 74 -2.75 -2.21 6.93
CA LYS A 74 -2.56 -1.39 8.16
C LYS A 74 -1.80 -0.08 7.90
N GLY A 75 -1.07 0.04 6.78
CA GLY A 75 -0.45 1.29 6.35
C GLY A 75 -1.47 2.43 6.16
N PHE A 76 -2.73 2.10 5.83
CA PHE A 76 -3.82 3.06 5.72
C PHE A 76 -4.35 3.56 7.08
N LYS A 77 -4.01 2.94 8.21
CA LYS A 77 -4.49 3.38 9.55
C LYS A 77 -4.09 4.81 9.92
N LYS A 78 -3.06 5.38 9.27
CA LYS A 78 -2.67 6.78 9.50
C LYS A 78 -3.60 7.80 8.82
N TYR A 79 -4.65 7.34 8.12
CA TYR A 79 -5.69 8.14 7.48
C TYR A 79 -6.18 9.34 8.32
N ALA A 80 -6.49 9.11 9.60
CA ALA A 80 -7.09 10.15 10.46
C ALA A 80 -6.21 11.40 10.64
N LYS A 81 -4.88 11.26 10.52
CA LYS A 81 -3.89 12.34 10.73
C LYS A 81 -3.54 13.12 9.45
N LEU A 82 -4.14 12.78 8.31
CA LEU A 82 -3.88 13.43 7.04
C LEU A 82 -4.77 14.68 6.83
N ASP A 83 -4.34 15.59 5.97
CA ASP A 83 -5.18 16.68 5.47
C ASP A 83 -6.31 16.17 4.57
N ASP A 84 -7.33 16.99 4.34
CA ASP A 84 -8.55 16.59 3.65
C ASP A 84 -8.33 16.12 2.22
N THR A 85 -7.36 16.73 1.49
CA THR A 85 -7.01 16.29 0.14
C THR A 85 -6.45 14.88 0.15
N ARG A 86 -5.46 14.61 1.02
CA ARG A 86 -4.86 13.28 1.15
C ARG A 86 -5.84 12.24 1.69
N LYS A 87 -6.73 12.63 2.60
CA LYS A 87 -7.83 11.79 3.09
C LYS A 87 -8.72 11.36 1.93
N GLY A 88 -9.14 12.29 1.07
CA GLY A 88 -9.93 11.99 -0.12
C GLY A 88 -9.27 10.92 -0.99
N LEU A 89 -8.00 11.14 -1.35
CA LEU A 89 -7.23 10.21 -2.20
C LEU A 89 -7.07 8.83 -1.55
N MET A 90 -6.76 8.77 -0.24
CA MET A 90 -6.65 7.49 0.46
C MET A 90 -7.99 6.77 0.57
N LYS A 91 -9.08 7.50 0.80
CA LYS A 91 -10.44 6.95 0.91
C LYS A 91 -10.91 6.35 -0.41
N GLU A 92 -10.58 6.96 -1.54
CA GLU A 92 -10.85 6.38 -2.86
C GLU A 92 -10.16 5.03 -3.05
N GLN A 93 -8.90 4.91 -2.63
CA GLN A 93 -8.17 3.66 -2.72
C GLN A 93 -8.72 2.58 -1.77
N LEU A 94 -9.09 2.95 -0.53
CA LEU A 94 -9.76 2.04 0.40
C LEU A 94 -11.09 1.53 -0.17
N LYS A 95 -11.90 2.42 -0.77
CA LYS A 95 -13.15 2.05 -1.43
C LYS A 95 -12.92 1.10 -2.61
N LYS A 96 -11.88 1.35 -3.42
CA LYS A 96 -11.46 0.46 -4.52
C LYS A 96 -11.14 -0.95 -4.02
N ILE A 97 -10.38 -1.05 -2.92
CA ILE A 97 -10.04 -2.35 -2.31
C ILE A 97 -11.31 -3.07 -1.85
N LEU A 98 -12.16 -2.39 -1.06
CA LEU A 98 -13.40 -2.97 -0.54
C LEU A 98 -14.40 -3.38 -1.62
N ALA A 99 -14.41 -2.69 -2.76
CA ALA A 99 -15.24 -3.03 -3.91
C ALA A 99 -14.70 -4.21 -4.74
N THR A 100 -13.50 -4.71 -4.44
CA THR A 100 -12.90 -5.80 -5.21
C THR A 100 -13.58 -7.14 -4.90
N LYS A 101 -14.13 -7.77 -5.94
CA LYS A 101 -14.70 -9.13 -5.82
C LYS A 101 -13.61 -10.15 -5.51
N GLY A 102 -13.89 -11.03 -4.54
CA GLY A 102 -12.95 -12.07 -4.12
C GLY A 102 -11.85 -11.59 -3.17
N LEU A 103 -12.00 -10.40 -2.58
CA LEU A 103 -11.12 -9.94 -1.50
C LEU A 103 -11.21 -10.89 -0.31
N SER A 104 -10.07 -11.26 0.26
CA SER A 104 -10.04 -12.12 1.44
C SER A 104 -10.70 -11.46 2.66
N SER A 105 -11.26 -12.28 3.56
CA SER A 105 -11.86 -11.80 4.81
C SER A 105 -10.87 -10.99 5.66
N ASN A 106 -9.61 -11.44 5.73
CA ASN A 106 -8.56 -10.77 6.50
C ASN A 106 -8.27 -9.36 5.97
N THR A 107 -8.14 -9.20 4.65
CA THR A 107 -7.87 -7.89 4.06
C THR A 107 -9.10 -7.00 4.10
N TYR A 108 -10.30 -7.56 3.93
CA TYR A 108 -11.56 -6.82 4.07
C TYR A 108 -11.72 -6.24 5.48
N GLU A 109 -11.49 -7.05 6.51
CA GLU A 109 -11.62 -6.62 7.91
C GLU A 109 -10.68 -5.45 8.23
N ILE A 110 -9.39 -5.55 7.86
CA ILE A 110 -8.45 -4.45 8.12
C ILE A 110 -8.78 -3.21 7.30
N THR A 111 -9.16 -3.38 6.03
CA THR A 111 -9.47 -2.25 5.14
C THR A 111 -10.74 -1.53 5.58
N SER A 112 -11.78 -2.27 5.99
CA SER A 112 -13.02 -1.70 6.52
C SER A 112 -12.79 -0.96 7.83
N GLN A 113 -11.96 -1.49 8.75
CA GLN A 113 -11.51 -0.79 9.95
C GLN A 113 -10.73 0.50 9.67
N CYS A 114 -10.05 0.61 8.53
CA CYS A 114 -9.34 1.83 8.14
C CYS A 114 -10.25 2.85 7.43
N TYR A 115 -11.36 2.40 6.87
CA TYR A 115 -12.31 3.23 6.12
C TYR A 115 -13.34 3.91 7.02
N GLY A 116 -13.80 3.22 8.06
CA GLY A 116 -14.70 3.74 9.10
C GLY A 116 -13.97 4.59 10.12
#